data_AF-L5LWG8-F1
#
_entry.id   AF-L5LWG8-F1
#
_cell.length_a   1.000
_cell.length_b   1.000
_cell.length_c   1.000
_cell.angle_alpha   90.00
_cell.angle_beta   90.00
_cell.angle_gamma   90.00
#
_symmetry.space_group_name_H-M   'P 1'
#
loop_
_entity.id
_entity.type
_entity.pdbx_description
1 polymer ?
#
loop_
_entity_poly.entity_id
_entity_poly.type
_entity_poly.pdbx_seq_one_letter_code
_entity_poly.pdbx_strand_id
1 'polypeptide(L)'
;MIVEHEDSGPTPSDEENGPTLTSGRQLSTEDVGVFAQLVARDALLTEGLLHWHSDPGLKGVFLAPGLRYDEHTQELVVSEAGIYYVFLHLELQRVVARAGSGSVSIALHLQPLGRGAEALALTLDLPSPSSEAPDSAAGFRGGLLHLRAGQRLGVHLRAAAGVHPAWQLAQGATVLGLYRVATKVPAGQPS
;
A
#
# COMPACT_ATOMS: atom_id res chain seq x y z
N MET A 1 86.63 -24.53 19.98
CA MET A 1 86.37 -24.11 21.36
C MET A 1 85.06 -23.34 21.34
N ILE A 2 84.07 -23.74 22.16
CA ILE A 2 82.84 -22.97 22.55
C ILE A 2 81.81 -22.82 21.40
N VAL A 3 80.61 -23.42 21.31
CA VAL A 3 79.41 -23.78 22.15
C VAL A 3 78.54 -22.60 22.65
N GLU A 4 77.24 -22.66 22.26
CA GLU A 4 75.99 -22.10 22.90
C GLU A 4 75.62 -20.61 22.62
N HIS A 5 74.36 -20.14 22.61
CA HIS A 5 72.95 -20.63 22.63
C HIS A 5 72.03 -19.41 22.32
N GLU A 6 70.79 -19.64 21.83
CA GLU A 6 69.52 -18.83 21.96
C GLU A 6 69.48 -17.34 21.53
N ASP A 7 68.38 -16.67 21.19
CA ASP A 7 66.99 -16.88 20.73
C ASP A 7 66.43 -15.44 20.49
N SER A 8 65.24 -15.31 19.87
CA SER A 8 64.33 -14.15 19.89
C SER A 8 64.37 -13.14 18.73
N GLY A 9 63.22 -13.07 18.05
CA GLY A 9 62.75 -11.87 17.35
C GLY A 9 61.74 -12.14 16.22
N PRO A 10 60.43 -12.28 16.50
CA PRO A 10 59.41 -12.42 15.48
C PRO A 10 59.16 -11.11 14.71
N THR A 11 58.80 -11.26 13.44
CA THR A 11 58.32 -10.21 12.52
C THR A 11 57.00 -9.62 13.04
N PRO A 12 56.78 -8.29 12.94
CA PRO A 12 55.50 -7.71 13.30
C PRO A 12 54.49 -7.97 12.18
N SER A 13 53.38 -8.61 12.52
CA SER A 13 52.15 -8.59 11.72
C SER A 13 50.99 -8.69 12.70
N ASP A 14 50.81 -7.59 13.43
CA ASP A 14 49.58 -7.32 14.16
C ASP A 14 48.44 -7.04 13.17
N GLU A 15 47.35 -7.76 13.39
CA GLU A 15 45.95 -7.38 13.20
C GLU A 15 45.53 -6.95 11.77
N GLU A 16 44.57 -7.63 11.13
CA GLU A 16 43.18 -7.46 11.53
C GLU A 16 42.34 -8.68 11.13
N ASN A 17 41.67 -9.27 12.13
CA ASN A 17 40.55 -10.18 11.97
C ASN A 17 39.40 -9.46 11.24
N GLY A 18 39.39 -9.51 9.91
CA GLY A 18 38.19 -9.23 9.14
C GLY A 18 37.21 -10.40 9.29
N PRO A 19 35.98 -10.21 9.80
CA PRO A 19 34.99 -11.27 9.77
C PRO A 19 34.71 -11.61 8.31
N THR A 20 34.97 -12.86 7.96
CA THR A 20 34.52 -13.47 6.72
C THR A 20 33.01 -13.25 6.65
N LEU A 21 32.55 -12.38 5.73
CA LEU A 21 31.14 -12.17 5.41
C LEU A 21 30.58 -13.47 4.82
N THR A 22 30.35 -14.43 5.71
CA THR A 22 29.67 -15.69 5.43
C THR A 22 28.18 -15.43 5.50
N SER A 23 27.52 -15.94 4.46
CA SER A 23 26.09 -16.06 4.33
C SER A 23 25.34 -14.73 4.30
N GLY A 24 25.12 -14.25 3.07
CA GLY A 24 23.89 -13.56 2.76
C GLY A 24 22.73 -14.34 3.38
N ARG A 25 22.12 -13.76 4.41
CA ARG A 25 20.87 -14.25 4.96
C ARG A 25 19.87 -14.14 3.85
N GLN A 26 19.70 -15.24 3.12
CA GLN A 26 18.55 -15.45 2.26
C GLN A 26 17.36 -15.31 3.21
N LEU A 27 16.74 -14.13 3.19
CA LEU A 27 15.46 -13.89 3.83
C LEU A 27 14.57 -15.01 3.29
N SER A 28 14.28 -16.00 4.14
CA SER A 28 13.26 -16.97 3.83
C SER A 28 12.01 -16.16 3.51
N THR A 29 11.33 -16.53 2.43
CA THR A 29 10.05 -15.93 2.02
C THR A 29 8.99 -15.97 3.12
N GLU A 30 9.26 -16.67 4.22
CA GLU A 30 8.44 -16.72 5.44
C GLU A 30 8.49 -15.44 6.30
N ASP A 31 9.49 -14.56 6.12
CA ASP A 31 9.65 -13.32 6.91
C ASP A 31 9.21 -12.05 6.15
N VAL A 32 8.78 -12.19 4.89
CA VAL A 32 8.20 -11.08 4.12
C VAL A 32 6.73 -10.96 4.54
N GLY A 33 6.45 -10.02 5.44
CA GLY A 33 5.09 -9.74 5.90
C GLY A 33 4.09 -9.59 4.76
N VAL A 34 2.85 -10.05 4.96
CA VAL A 34 1.77 -9.97 3.96
C VAL A 34 1.49 -8.49 3.65
N PHE A 35 1.85 -8.05 2.45
CA PHE A 35 1.69 -6.67 1.97
C PHE A 35 1.11 -6.67 0.55
N ALA A 36 0.24 -5.71 0.26
CA ALA A 36 -0.12 -5.36 -1.10
C ALA A 36 -0.26 -3.85 -1.25
N GLN A 37 0.05 -3.40 -2.45
CA GLN A 37 -0.21 -2.06 -2.94
C GLN A 37 -0.69 -2.17 -4.38
N LEU A 38 -1.87 -1.63 -4.64
CA LEU A 38 -2.48 -1.57 -5.95
C LEU A 38 -2.58 -0.10 -6.38
N VAL A 39 -2.40 0.12 -7.68
CA VAL A 39 -2.48 1.45 -8.30
C VAL A 39 -3.72 1.48 -9.18
N ALA A 40 -4.52 2.54 -9.09
CA ALA A 40 -5.73 2.66 -9.90
C ALA A 40 -5.40 2.65 -11.41
N ARG A 41 -6.18 1.88 -12.18
CA ARG A 41 -6.19 1.89 -13.66
C ARG A 41 -6.97 3.09 -14.19
N ASP A 42 -7.99 3.50 -13.46
CA ASP A 42 -8.92 4.53 -13.90
C ASP A 42 -8.24 5.90 -13.90
N ALA A 43 -8.47 6.66 -14.97
CA ALA A 43 -8.10 8.07 -15.05
C ALA A 43 -9.34 8.98 -14.95
N LEU A 44 -10.44 8.54 -15.55
CA LEU A 44 -11.70 9.28 -15.53
C LEU A 44 -12.41 9.07 -14.20
N LEU A 45 -13.07 10.12 -13.71
CA LEU A 45 -13.99 10.01 -12.60
C LEU A 45 -15.27 9.36 -13.12
N THR A 46 -15.34 8.04 -13.02
CA THR A 46 -16.57 7.28 -13.32
C THR A 46 -17.07 6.71 -12.00
N GLU A 47 -18.33 6.99 -11.67
CA GLU A 47 -18.90 6.48 -10.42
C GLU A 47 -19.01 4.96 -10.45
N GLY A 48 -18.67 4.31 -9.34
CA GLY A 48 -18.68 2.84 -9.23
C GLY A 48 -17.38 2.28 -8.66
N LEU A 49 -17.16 0.98 -8.88
CA LEU A 49 -15.95 0.28 -8.46
C LEU A 49 -14.73 0.77 -9.23
N LEU A 50 -13.66 1.05 -8.50
CA LEU A 50 -12.35 1.34 -9.10
C LEU A 50 -11.68 0.06 -9.58
N HIS A 51 -11.02 0.18 -10.72
CA HIS A 51 -10.19 -0.85 -11.32
C HIS A 51 -8.74 -0.66 -10.90
N TRP A 52 -8.05 -1.77 -10.62
CA TRP A 52 -6.71 -1.73 -10.06
C TRP A 52 -5.71 -2.51 -10.90
N HIS A 53 -4.53 -1.93 -11.13
CA HIS A 53 -3.38 -2.67 -11.63
C HIS A 53 -2.89 -3.64 -10.55
N SER A 54 -2.74 -4.91 -10.94
CA SER A 54 -2.34 -6.01 -10.07
C SER A 54 -1.13 -6.78 -10.60
N ASP A 55 -0.57 -6.36 -11.73
CA ASP A 55 0.66 -6.94 -12.27
C ASP A 55 1.87 -6.44 -11.44
N PRO A 56 2.59 -7.32 -10.72
CA PRO A 56 3.75 -6.92 -9.92
C PRO A 56 4.92 -6.33 -10.73
N GLY A 57 4.92 -6.48 -12.06
CA GLY A 57 5.92 -5.85 -12.94
C GLY A 57 5.72 -4.34 -13.12
N LEU A 58 4.56 -3.80 -12.69
CA LEU A 58 4.27 -2.37 -12.79
C LEU A 58 4.80 -1.59 -11.59
N LYS A 59 5.33 -0.40 -11.86
CA LYS A 59 5.84 0.50 -10.82
C LYS A 59 4.75 0.80 -9.79
N GLY A 60 5.07 0.61 -8.52
CA GLY A 60 4.16 0.90 -7.41
C GLY A 60 3.08 -0.15 -7.18
N VAL A 61 3.08 -1.25 -7.95
CA VAL A 61 2.20 -2.40 -7.72
C VAL A 61 2.98 -3.49 -7.01
N PHE A 62 2.44 -3.99 -5.91
CA PHE A 62 2.99 -5.11 -5.16
C PHE A 62 1.86 -5.98 -4.66
N LEU A 63 2.00 -7.30 -4.80
CA LEU A 63 1.06 -8.28 -4.29
C LEU A 63 1.85 -9.46 -3.71
N ALA A 64 1.92 -9.53 -2.38
CA ALA A 64 2.50 -10.68 -1.71
C ALA A 64 1.70 -11.97 -1.98
N PRO A 65 2.33 -13.15 -1.88
CA PRO A 65 1.62 -14.42 -1.81
C PRO A 65 0.48 -14.38 -0.77
N GLY A 66 -0.66 -15.00 -1.10
CA GLY A 66 -1.86 -14.98 -0.25
C GLY A 66 -2.77 -13.77 -0.46
N LEU A 67 -2.39 -12.82 -1.30
CA LEU A 67 -3.26 -11.74 -1.79
C LEU A 67 -3.48 -11.91 -3.29
N ARG A 68 -4.70 -11.66 -3.76
CA ARG A 68 -5.02 -11.70 -5.19
C ARG A 68 -6.03 -10.62 -5.54
N TYR A 69 -5.95 -10.10 -6.75
CA TYR A 69 -6.98 -9.22 -7.30
C TYR A 69 -7.84 -10.01 -8.30
N ASP A 70 -9.16 -9.96 -8.12
CA ASP A 70 -10.15 -10.57 -8.99
C ASP A 70 -10.65 -9.51 -9.97
N GLU A 71 -10.16 -9.53 -11.21
CA GLU A 71 -10.51 -8.51 -12.21
C GLU A 71 -11.99 -8.55 -12.62
N HIS A 72 -12.66 -9.70 -12.47
CA HIS A 72 -14.07 -9.84 -12.84
C HIS A 72 -14.99 -9.15 -11.84
N THR A 73 -14.64 -9.20 -10.55
CA THR A 73 -15.41 -8.53 -9.48
C THR A 73 -14.81 -7.20 -9.05
N GLN A 74 -13.61 -6.87 -9.55
CA GLN A 74 -12.84 -5.66 -9.24
C GLN A 74 -12.44 -5.57 -7.75
N GLU A 75 -12.13 -6.73 -7.15
CA GLU A 75 -11.90 -6.84 -5.71
C GLU A 75 -10.55 -7.44 -5.37
N LEU A 76 -9.94 -6.92 -4.31
CA LEU A 76 -8.82 -7.59 -3.68
C LEU A 76 -9.34 -8.66 -2.71
N VAL A 77 -8.78 -9.86 -2.78
CA VAL A 77 -9.11 -10.99 -1.90
C VAL A 77 -7.96 -11.33 -0.98
N VAL A 78 -8.26 -11.37 0.32
CA VAL A 78 -7.32 -11.74 1.37
C VAL A 78 -7.45 -13.22 1.67
N SER A 79 -6.36 -13.99 1.57
CA SER A 79 -6.41 -15.44 1.83
C SER A 79 -6.33 -15.78 3.31
N GLU A 80 -5.61 -15.01 4.11
CA GLU A 80 -5.37 -15.29 5.53
C GLU A 80 -6.04 -14.27 6.45
N ALA A 81 -6.69 -14.76 7.51
CA ALA A 81 -7.29 -13.87 8.51
C ALA A 81 -6.23 -13.10 9.31
N GLY A 82 -6.58 -11.91 9.79
CA GLY A 82 -5.70 -11.11 10.62
C GLY A 82 -6.17 -9.67 10.80
N ILE A 83 -5.38 -8.91 11.55
CA ILE A 83 -5.50 -7.45 11.64
C ILE A 83 -4.57 -6.85 10.59
N TYR A 84 -5.15 -6.06 9.69
CA TYR A 84 -4.45 -5.39 8.61
C TYR A 84 -4.54 -3.89 8.81
N TYR A 85 -3.44 -3.18 8.63
CA TYR A 85 -3.52 -1.76 8.37
C TYR A 85 -3.84 -1.58 6.89
N VAL A 86 -4.97 -0.95 6.58
CA VAL A 86 -5.43 -0.69 5.22
C VAL A 86 -5.47 0.80 5.01
N PHE A 87 -5.05 1.26 3.84
CA PHE A 87 -5.05 2.68 3.51
C PHE A 87 -5.46 2.96 2.05
N LEU A 88 -5.98 4.16 1.86
CA LEU A 88 -6.38 4.76 0.61
C LEU A 88 -5.59 6.06 0.43
N HIS A 89 -4.98 6.22 -0.74
CA HIS A 89 -4.46 7.49 -1.23
C HIS A 89 -5.27 7.87 -2.45
N LEU A 90 -5.83 9.07 -2.48
CA LEU A 90 -6.51 9.64 -3.65
C LEU A 90 -5.76 10.89 -4.09
N GLU A 91 -5.42 10.97 -5.36
CA GLU A 91 -4.84 12.17 -5.96
C GLU A 91 -5.57 12.50 -7.25
N LEU A 92 -5.93 13.77 -7.39
CA LEU A 92 -6.74 14.34 -8.45
C LEU A 92 -5.98 15.49 -9.10
N GLN A 93 -6.16 15.63 -10.40
CA GLN A 93 -5.64 16.74 -11.19
C GLN A 93 -6.75 17.38 -12.01
N ARG A 94 -6.72 18.71 -12.12
CA ARG A 94 -7.62 19.48 -12.97
C ARG A 94 -7.09 19.42 -14.40
N VAL A 95 -7.93 18.97 -15.32
CA VAL A 95 -7.60 18.82 -16.74
C VAL A 95 -8.30 19.83 -17.63
N VAL A 96 -9.33 20.51 -17.09
CA VAL A 96 -9.99 21.65 -17.76
C VAL A 96 -9.73 22.90 -16.93
N ALA A 97 -8.97 23.84 -17.50
CA ALA A 97 -8.59 25.06 -16.84
C ALA A 97 -9.83 25.84 -16.36
N ARG A 98 -9.75 26.32 -15.12
CA ARG A 98 -10.79 27.16 -14.50
C ARG A 98 -12.19 26.55 -14.48
N ALA A 99 -12.31 25.22 -14.43
CA ALA A 99 -13.60 24.51 -14.36
C ALA A 99 -13.57 23.40 -13.31
N GLY A 100 -14.75 23.07 -12.77
CA GLY A 100 -14.94 21.95 -11.84
C GLY A 100 -14.62 22.30 -10.39
N SER A 101 -15.63 22.19 -9.54
CA SER A 101 -15.53 22.34 -8.09
C SER A 101 -16.55 21.43 -7.45
N GLY A 102 -16.36 21.06 -6.19
CA GLY A 102 -17.25 20.13 -5.50
C GLY A 102 -16.43 19.15 -4.69
N SER A 103 -16.82 17.88 -4.68
CA SER A 103 -16.09 16.85 -3.94
C SER A 103 -16.01 15.54 -4.72
N VAL A 104 -14.96 14.78 -4.42
CA VAL A 104 -14.76 13.40 -4.87
C VAL A 104 -14.52 12.56 -3.63
N SER A 105 -15.20 11.43 -3.53
CA SER A 105 -15.03 10.50 -2.43
C SER A 105 -14.70 9.11 -2.93
N ILE A 106 -13.80 8.43 -2.24
CA ILE A 106 -13.58 6.99 -2.38
C ILE A 106 -13.87 6.29 -1.06
N ALA A 107 -14.53 5.13 -1.13
CA ALA A 107 -14.89 4.35 0.03
C ALA A 107 -14.54 2.86 -0.17
N LEU A 108 -13.82 2.30 0.80
CA LEU A 108 -13.54 0.89 0.89
C LEU A 108 -14.72 0.16 1.52
N HIS A 109 -15.21 -0.87 0.83
CA HIS A 109 -16.26 -1.76 1.31
C HIS A 109 -15.74 -3.19 1.45
N LEU A 110 -16.24 -3.87 2.49
CA LEU A 110 -15.99 -5.30 2.71
C LEU A 110 -17.19 -6.09 2.22
N GLN A 111 -16.95 -7.14 1.43
CA GLN A 111 -18.02 -8.03 0.96
C GLN A 111 -18.53 -8.98 2.06
N PRO A 112 -19.82 -9.38 2.00
CA PRO A 112 -20.79 -9.05 0.95
C PRO A 112 -21.27 -7.59 0.97
N LEU A 113 -21.24 -6.95 -0.20
CA LEU A 113 -21.65 -5.58 -0.50
C LEU A 113 -23.13 -5.43 -0.15
N GLY A 114 -23.49 -4.34 0.55
CA GLY A 114 -24.88 -4.04 0.90
C GLY A 114 -25.36 -4.54 2.27
N ARG A 115 -24.52 -5.23 3.05
CA ARG A 115 -24.80 -5.56 4.47
C ARG A 115 -23.93 -4.82 5.49
N GLY A 116 -22.95 -4.04 5.04
CA GLY A 116 -22.00 -3.35 5.92
C GLY A 116 -21.80 -1.89 5.56
N ALA A 117 -21.41 -1.10 6.57
CA ALA A 117 -20.95 0.27 6.40
C ALA A 117 -19.60 0.31 5.67
N GLU A 118 -19.24 1.49 5.16
CA GLU A 118 -17.90 1.78 4.63
C GLU A 118 -16.84 1.48 5.70
N ALA A 119 -15.85 0.65 5.36
CA ALA A 119 -14.78 0.29 6.29
C ALA A 119 -13.73 1.40 6.41
N LEU A 120 -13.48 2.10 5.29
CA LEU A 120 -12.72 3.36 5.24
C LEU A 120 -13.35 4.27 4.19
N ALA A 121 -13.34 5.57 4.42
CA ALA A 121 -13.80 6.57 3.46
C ALA A 121 -12.86 7.77 3.46
N LEU A 122 -12.63 8.33 2.27
CA LEU A 122 -11.84 9.52 2.03
C LEU A 122 -12.62 10.43 1.07
N THR A 123 -12.83 11.68 1.47
CA THR A 123 -13.46 12.71 0.64
C THR A 123 -12.49 13.86 0.47
N LEU A 124 -12.31 14.31 -0.77
CA LEU A 124 -11.55 15.50 -1.13
C LEU A 124 -12.50 16.59 -1.59
N ASP A 125 -12.34 17.77 -1.01
CA ASP A 125 -12.99 18.99 -1.48
C ASP A 125 -12.11 19.62 -2.56
N LEU A 126 -12.73 19.92 -3.70
CA LEU A 126 -12.07 20.47 -4.88
C LEU A 126 -12.31 21.98 -4.95
N PRO A 127 -11.24 22.77 -4.99
CA PRO A 127 -11.35 24.22 -4.91
C PRO A 127 -12.05 24.79 -6.15
N SER A 128 -12.88 25.81 -5.90
CA SER A 128 -13.43 26.65 -6.95
C SER A 128 -12.32 27.24 -7.82
N PRO A 129 -12.50 27.29 -9.14
CA PRO A 129 -11.48 27.78 -10.04
C PRO A 129 -11.19 29.27 -9.82
N SER A 130 -9.93 29.60 -9.54
CA SER A 130 -9.42 30.97 -9.45
C SER A 130 -7.97 31.01 -9.95
N SER A 131 -7.37 32.19 -10.07
CA SER A 131 -5.97 32.32 -10.50
C SER A 131 -4.96 31.74 -9.49
N GLU A 132 -5.38 31.56 -8.24
CA GLU A 132 -4.54 31.07 -7.14
C GLU A 132 -4.95 29.67 -6.66
N ALA A 133 -6.08 29.15 -7.16
CA ALA A 133 -6.56 27.83 -6.78
C ALA A 133 -5.63 26.74 -7.35
N PRO A 134 -5.27 25.73 -6.54
CA PRO A 134 -4.46 24.63 -7.05
C PRO A 134 -5.26 23.79 -8.06
N ASP A 135 -4.52 23.27 -9.03
CA ASP A 135 -5.00 22.33 -10.03
C ASP A 135 -4.74 20.88 -9.63
N SER A 136 -4.36 20.63 -8.38
CA SER A 136 -4.25 19.30 -7.79
C SER A 136 -4.91 19.25 -6.42
N ALA A 137 -5.39 18.07 -6.06
CA ALA A 137 -5.91 17.77 -4.73
C ALA A 137 -5.53 16.33 -4.36
N ALA A 138 -5.02 16.15 -3.16
CA ALA A 138 -4.61 14.83 -2.67
C ALA A 138 -5.08 14.63 -1.24
N GLY A 139 -5.27 13.37 -0.86
CA GLY A 139 -5.47 13.01 0.53
C GLY A 139 -5.28 11.53 0.80
N PHE A 140 -5.26 11.22 2.09
CA PHE A 140 -4.91 9.91 2.58
C PHE A 140 -5.83 9.53 3.74
N ARG A 141 -6.23 8.27 3.79
CA ARG A 141 -6.96 7.69 4.91
C ARG A 141 -6.47 6.28 5.17
N GLY A 142 -6.13 5.97 6.41
CA GLY A 142 -5.76 4.62 6.83
C GLY A 142 -6.40 4.21 8.15
N GLY A 143 -6.43 2.90 8.42
CA GLY A 143 -7.06 2.33 9.60
C GLY A 143 -6.80 0.84 9.74
N LEU A 144 -6.93 0.35 10.98
CA LEU A 144 -6.82 -1.09 11.27
C LEU A 144 -8.16 -1.77 11.01
N LEU A 145 -8.14 -2.81 10.18
CA LEU A 145 -9.28 -3.66 9.89
C LEU A 145 -9.00 -5.10 10.29
N HIS A 146 -9.98 -5.74 10.90
CA HIS A 146 -9.98 -7.19 11.05
C HIS A 146 -10.55 -7.82 9.78
N LEU A 147 -9.68 -8.49 9.00
CA LEU A 147 -10.06 -9.15 7.76
C LEU A 147 -10.06 -10.66 7.99
N ARG A 148 -11.10 -11.33 7.46
CA ARG A 148 -11.24 -12.78 7.52
C ARG A 148 -10.51 -13.44 6.34
N ALA A 149 -10.23 -14.73 6.45
CA ALA A 149 -9.81 -15.52 5.30
C ALA A 149 -10.91 -15.51 4.23
N GLY A 150 -10.54 -15.24 2.98
CA GLY A 150 -11.45 -15.06 1.85
C GLY A 150 -12.16 -13.70 1.80
N GLN A 151 -11.83 -12.76 2.70
CA GLN A 151 -12.46 -11.44 2.71
C GLN A 151 -12.14 -10.69 1.40
N ARG A 152 -13.19 -10.16 0.75
CA ARG A 152 -13.08 -9.36 -0.48
C ARG A 152 -13.25 -7.88 -0.16
N LEU A 153 -12.41 -7.06 -0.78
CA LEU A 153 -12.27 -5.61 -0.59
C LEU A 153 -12.49 -4.93 -1.94
N GLY A 154 -13.50 -4.07 -2.02
CA GLY A 154 -13.79 -3.24 -3.20
C GLY A 154 -13.76 -1.75 -2.81
N VAL A 155 -13.32 -0.89 -3.72
CA VAL A 155 -13.30 0.56 -3.49
C VAL A 155 -14.25 1.24 -4.47
N HIS A 156 -15.22 1.98 -3.95
CA HIS A 156 -16.16 2.75 -4.75
C HIS A 156 -15.74 4.21 -4.85
N LEU A 157 -15.78 4.77 -6.05
CA LEU A 157 -15.66 6.19 -6.32
C LEU A 157 -17.04 6.83 -6.50
N ARG A 158 -17.20 8.02 -5.94
CA ARG A 158 -18.31 8.93 -6.20
C ARG A 158 -17.76 10.33 -6.42
N ALA A 159 -18.37 11.13 -7.30
CA ALA A 159 -18.05 12.54 -7.40
C ALA A 159 -19.31 13.38 -7.52
N ALA A 160 -19.24 14.62 -7.06
CA ALA A 160 -20.32 15.57 -7.25
C ALA A 160 -20.55 15.86 -8.74
N ALA A 161 -21.80 16.17 -9.08
CA ALA A 161 -22.18 16.54 -10.45
C ALA A 161 -21.34 17.74 -10.94
N GLY A 162 -20.83 17.66 -12.17
CA GLY A 162 -20.00 18.71 -12.77
C GLY A 162 -18.51 18.66 -12.45
N VAL A 163 -18.06 17.76 -11.56
CA VAL A 163 -16.62 17.51 -11.31
C VAL A 163 -16.00 16.66 -12.42
N HIS A 164 -16.71 15.59 -12.82
CA HIS A 164 -16.28 14.55 -13.76
C HIS A 164 -15.60 15.05 -15.06
N PRO A 165 -16.09 16.10 -15.76
CA PRO A 165 -15.45 16.53 -17.02
C PRO A 165 -14.18 17.37 -16.82
N ALA A 166 -13.93 17.91 -15.62
CA ALA A 166 -12.88 18.88 -15.36
C ALA A 166 -11.73 18.36 -14.50
N TRP A 167 -11.95 17.25 -13.80
CA TRP A 167 -10.98 16.60 -12.92
C TRP A 167 -10.79 15.13 -13.30
N GLN A 168 -9.59 14.63 -13.06
CA GLN A 168 -9.21 13.23 -13.31
C GLN A 168 -8.40 12.70 -12.14
N LEU A 169 -8.38 11.37 -11.97
CA LEU A 169 -7.41 10.71 -11.12
C LEU A 169 -6.01 10.95 -11.70
N ALA A 170 -5.08 11.39 -10.86
CA ALA A 170 -3.69 11.51 -11.27
C ALA A 170 -3.12 10.10 -11.51
N GLN A 171 -2.64 9.86 -12.73
CA GLN A 171 -2.19 8.53 -13.14
C GLN A 171 -1.02 8.06 -12.26
N GLY A 172 -1.16 6.85 -11.72
CA GLY A 172 -0.14 6.25 -10.88
C GLY A 172 -0.15 6.69 -9.41
N ALA A 173 -1.01 7.64 -9.01
CA ALA A 173 -0.98 8.24 -7.68
C ALA A 173 -2.14 7.82 -6.77
N THR A 174 -3.25 7.36 -7.34
CA THR A 174 -4.36 6.79 -6.55
C THR A 174 -4.04 5.34 -6.17
N VAL A 175 -4.00 5.04 -4.87
CA VAL A 175 -3.46 3.79 -4.32
C VAL A 175 -4.39 3.18 -3.27
N LEU A 176 -4.55 1.86 -3.33
CA LEU A 176 -5.06 1.02 -2.24
C LEU A 176 -3.90 0.19 -1.72
N GLY A 177 -3.62 0.25 -0.42
CA GLY A 177 -2.58 -0.56 0.20
C GLY A 177 -3.03 -1.23 1.48
N LEU A 178 -2.38 -2.33 1.81
CA LEU A 178 -2.56 -3.03 3.07
C LEU A 178 -1.30 -3.80 3.47
N TYR A 179 -1.05 -3.89 4.77
CA TYR A 179 -0.12 -4.85 5.33
C TYR A 179 -0.71 -5.51 6.58
N ARG A 180 -0.37 -6.78 6.80
CA ARG A 180 -0.78 -7.52 7.99
C ARG A 180 0.05 -7.08 9.19
N VAL A 181 -0.63 -6.66 10.24
CA VAL A 181 -0.05 -6.23 11.52
C VAL A 181 -0.02 -7.39 12.52
N ALA A 182 -1.07 -8.23 12.52
CA ALA A 182 -1.14 -9.39 13.42
C ALA A 182 -1.97 -10.53 12.81
N THR A 183 -1.60 -11.77 13.12
CA THR A 183 -2.31 -13.00 12.71
C THR A 183 -3.43 -13.41 13.65
N LYS A 184 -3.45 -12.87 14.88
CA LYS A 184 -4.46 -13.16 15.91
C LYS A 184 -4.93 -11.86 16.55
N VAL A 185 -6.24 -11.76 16.80
CA VAL A 185 -6.76 -10.87 17.85
C VAL A 185 -6.30 -11.49 19.18
N PRO A 186 -5.68 -10.75 20.11
CA PRO A 186 -5.28 -11.30 21.41
C PRO A 186 -6.48 -11.98 22.08
N ALA A 187 -6.33 -13.24 22.45
CA ALA A 187 -7.35 -13.97 23.17
C ALA A 187 -7.44 -13.43 24.60
N GLY A 188 -8.45 -12.62 24.87
CA GLY A 188 -9.01 -12.38 26.20
C GLY A 188 -8.24 -11.44 27.13
N GLN A 189 -8.93 -10.41 27.62
CA GLN A 189 -8.96 -10.21 29.06
C GLN A 189 -10.03 -11.14 29.63
N PRO A 190 -9.75 -11.91 30.70
CA PRO A 190 -10.77 -12.70 31.38
C PRO A 190 -11.84 -11.82 32.01
N SER A 191 -13.03 -12.42 32.11
CA SER A 191 -14.34 -11.92 32.53
C SER A 191 -14.39 -11.01 33.75
#